data_AF-A0A957L5T8-F1
#
_entry.id   AF-A0A957L5T8-F1
#
_cell.length_a   1.000
_cell.length_b   1.000
_cell.length_c   1.000
_cell.angle_alpha   90.00
_cell.angle_beta   90.00
_cell.angle_gamma   90.00
#
_symmetry.space_group_name_H-M   'P 1'
#
loop_
_entity.id
_entity.type
_entity.pdbx_description
1 polymer ?
#
loop_
_entity_poly.entity_id
_entity_poly.type
_entity_poly.pdbx_seq_one_letter_code
_entity_poly.pdbx_strand_id
1 'polypeptide(L)'
;MSERSPLLQLHLLGTPRVEQAGQPHRIVRRQVRALLYYLADCQGPVARELLATLFWPDMATGQALRQLTQLLTHLRRQLPTPEMLLTTGDAI
;
A
#
# COMPACT_ATOMS: atom_id res chain seq x y z
N MET A 1 -20.81 10.37 -19.43
CA MET A 1 -19.42 9.89 -19.55
C MET A 1 -19.00 9.34 -18.19
N SER A 2 -18.98 8.02 -18.03
CA SER A 2 -18.68 7.38 -16.75
C SER A 2 -17.16 7.43 -16.55
N GLU A 3 -16.70 8.15 -15.54
CA GLU A 3 -15.29 8.21 -15.13
C GLU A 3 -14.89 6.83 -14.62
N ARG A 4 -14.37 5.97 -15.51
CA ARG A 4 -13.72 4.72 -15.09
C ARG A 4 -12.44 5.12 -14.38
N SER A 5 -12.43 5.09 -13.06
CA SER A 5 -11.19 5.15 -12.29
C SER A 5 -10.22 4.11 -12.84
N PRO A 6 -8.95 4.46 -13.09
CA PRO A 6 -8.00 3.53 -13.69
C PRO A 6 -7.84 2.30 -12.80
N LEU A 7 -8.12 1.12 -13.36
CA LEU A 7 -7.94 -0.16 -12.65
C LEU A 7 -6.45 -0.46 -12.50
N LEU A 8 -6.02 -0.72 -11.26
CA LEU A 8 -4.70 -1.22 -10.93
C LEU A 8 -4.75 -2.74 -10.81
N GLN A 9 -3.88 -3.43 -11.53
CA GLN A 9 -3.76 -4.89 -11.50
C GLN A 9 -2.48 -5.28 -10.78
N LEU A 10 -2.59 -6.20 -9.83
CA LEU A 10 -1.45 -6.73 -9.08
C LEU A 10 -1.32 -8.22 -9.36
N HIS A 11 -0.14 -8.63 -9.82
CA HIS A 11 0.18 -10.04 -9.98
C HIS A 11 1.18 -10.40 -8.89
N LEU A 12 0.74 -11.19 -7.91
CA LEU A 12 1.52 -11.51 -6.70
C LEU A 12 2.10 -12.93 -6.73
N LEU A 13 1.56 -13.82 -7.56
CA LEU A 13 2.05 -15.19 -7.71
C LEU A 13 3.25 -15.22 -8.67
N GLY A 14 4.44 -15.37 -8.10
CA GLY A 14 5.72 -15.24 -8.81
C GLY A 14 6.40 -13.92 -8.48
N THR A 15 7.09 -13.31 -9.44
CA THR A 15 7.71 -11.99 -9.24
C THR A 15 6.63 -10.91 -9.22
N PRO A 16 6.43 -10.17 -8.11
CA PRO A 16 5.35 -9.22 -8.01
C PRO A 16 5.47 -8.09 -9.04
N ARG A 17 4.38 -7.80 -9.75
CA ARG A 17 4.29 -6.68 -10.70
C ARG A 17 2.97 -5.95 -10.57
N VAL A 18 3.00 -4.66 -10.91
CA VAL A 18 1.84 -3.77 -10.88
C VAL A 18 1.63 -3.24 -12.29
N GLU A 19 0.41 -3.27 -12.76
CA GLU A 19 0.01 -2.80 -14.08
C GLU A 19 -1.14 -1.80 -13.95
N GLN A 20 -1.11 -0.73 -14.75
CA GLN A 20 -2.20 0.22 -14.91
C GLN A 20 -2.62 0.19 -16.37
N ALA A 21 -3.87 -0.17 -16.64
CA ALA A 21 -4.39 -0.32 -18.01
C ALA A 21 -3.48 -1.19 -18.91
N GLY A 22 -2.96 -2.29 -18.36
CA GLY A 22 -2.06 -3.23 -19.06
C GLY A 22 -0.62 -2.73 -19.28
N GLN A 23 -0.25 -1.57 -18.74
CA GLN A 23 1.11 -1.03 -18.81
C GLN A 23 1.83 -1.16 -17.46
N PRO A 24 3.15 -1.44 -17.44
CA PRO A 24 3.90 -1.53 -16.18
C PRO A 24 3.83 -0.25 -15.36
N HIS A 25 3.38 -0.36 -14.12
CA HIS A 25 3.30 0.75 -13.17
C HIS A 25 4.42 0.64 -12.11
N ARG A 26 5.49 1.40 -12.30
CA ARG A 26 6.71 1.23 -11.50
C ARG A 26 6.68 2.03 -10.20
N ILE A 27 6.53 1.32 -9.09
CA ILE A 27 6.78 1.86 -7.74
C ILE A 27 8.25 1.61 -7.39
N VAL A 28 9.06 2.66 -7.29
CA VAL A 28 10.53 2.54 -7.17
C VAL A 28 10.96 1.97 -5.80
N ARG A 29 10.35 2.47 -4.72
CA ARG A 29 10.75 2.10 -3.35
C ARG A 29 10.24 0.72 -2.97
N ARG A 30 11.14 -0.16 -2.55
CA ARG A 30 10.82 -1.57 -2.18
C ARG A 30 9.80 -1.66 -1.03
N GLN A 31 9.95 -0.84 0.02
CA GLN A 31 9.01 -0.85 1.15
C GLN A 31 7.60 -0.40 0.75
N VAL A 32 7.49 0.57 -0.17
CA VAL A 32 6.18 1.02 -0.66
C VAL A 32 5.48 -0.09 -1.44
N ARG A 33 6.23 -0.83 -2.28
CA ARG A 33 5.72 -2.02 -2.96
C ARG A 33 5.28 -3.10 -1.99
N ALA A 34 6.10 -3.40 -0.99
CA ALA A 34 5.77 -4.41 0.01
C ALA A 34 4.46 -4.08 0.74
N LEU A 35 4.24 -2.81 1.10
CA LEU A 35 3.00 -2.36 1.73
C LEU A 35 1.79 -2.56 0.81
N LEU A 36 1.91 -2.14 -0.46
CA LEU A 36 0.85 -2.34 -1.44
C LEU A 36 0.50 -3.83 -1.60
N TYR A 37 1.49 -4.70 -1.72
CA TYR A 37 1.28 -6.14 -1.91
C TYR A 37 0.64 -6.80 -0.70
N TYR A 38 1.08 -6.43 0.50
CA TYR A 38 0.49 -6.92 1.72
C TYR A 38 -0.99 -6.52 1.84
N LEU A 39 -1.30 -5.24 1.59
CA LEU A 39 -2.68 -4.76 1.65
C LEU A 39 -3.57 -5.38 0.57
N ALA A 40 -3.03 -5.66 -0.61
CA ALA A 40 -3.78 -6.25 -1.72
C ALA A 40 -4.20 -7.71 -1.49
N ASP A 41 -3.51 -8.44 -0.60
CA ASP A 41 -3.84 -9.82 -0.21
C ASP A 41 -4.83 -9.89 0.98
N CYS A 42 -4.99 -8.78 1.70
CA CYS A 42 -5.86 -8.73 2.87
C CYS A 42 -7.34 -8.62 2.48
N GLN A 43 -8.22 -9.42 3.11
CA GLN A 43 -9.66 -9.42 2.83
C GLN A 43 -10.45 -8.29 3.53
N GLY A 44 -9.78 -7.41 4.27
CA GLY A 44 -10.42 -6.34 5.03
C GLY A 44 -9.42 -5.35 5.63
N PRO A 45 -9.91 -4.39 6.43
CA PRO A 45 -9.08 -3.36 7.03
C PRO A 45 -7.97 -3.94 7.91
N VAL A 46 -6.77 -3.38 7.79
CA VAL A 46 -5.59 -3.82 8.56
C VAL A 46 -5.22 -2.77 9.60
N ALA A 47 -5.08 -3.17 10.85
CA ALA A 47 -4.66 -2.29 11.93
C ALA A 47 -3.26 -1.68 11.65
N ARG A 48 -3.12 -0.37 11.89
CA ARG A 48 -1.86 0.35 11.75
C ARG A 48 -0.78 -0.18 12.67
N GLU A 49 -1.13 -0.58 13.90
CA GLU A 49 -0.18 -1.17 14.83
C GLU A 49 0.38 -2.48 14.28
N LEU A 50 -0.46 -3.35 13.70
CA LEU A 50 -0.02 -4.58 13.05
C LEU A 50 0.95 -4.30 11.90
N LEU A 51 0.61 -3.36 11.02
CA LEU A 51 1.49 -2.94 9.92
C LEU A 51 2.81 -2.36 10.44
N ALA A 52 2.76 -1.55 11.50
CA ALA A 52 3.96 -0.95 12.08
C ALA A 52 4.90 -2.02 12.65
N THR A 53 4.38 -3.00 13.40
CA THR A 53 5.16 -4.12 13.93
C THR A 53 5.70 -5.02 12.82
N LEU A 54 4.91 -5.28 11.77
CA LEU A 54 5.34 -6.12 10.64
C LEU A 54 6.53 -5.51 9.88
N PHE A 55 6.50 -4.19 9.64
CA PHE A 55 7.53 -3.50 8.87
C PHE A 55 8.76 -3.10 9.69
N TRP A 56 8.58 -2.87 11.00
CA TRP A 56 9.63 -2.43 11.91
C TRP A 56 9.53 -3.15 13.28
N PRO A 57 9.82 -4.46 13.34
CA PRO A 57 9.64 -5.25 14.56
C PRO A 57 10.54 -4.80 15.73
N ASP A 58 11.72 -4.25 15.42
CA ASP A 58 12.71 -3.85 16.42
C ASP A 58 12.57 -2.37 16.86
N MET A 59 11.57 -1.64 16.34
CA MET A 59 11.35 -0.23 16.68
C MET A 59 10.30 -0.09 17.79
N ALA A 60 10.48 0.93 18.65
CA ALA A 60 9.43 1.33 19.58
C ALA A 60 8.15 1.74 18.81
N THR A 61 6.98 1.35 19.32
CA THR A 61 5.68 1.49 18.64
C THR A 61 5.41 2.89 18.09
N GLY A 62 5.67 3.93 18.89
CA GLY A 62 5.47 5.32 18.45
C GLY A 62 6.41 5.77 17.32
N GLN A 63 7.60 5.18 17.20
CA GLN A 63 8.49 5.41 16.07
C GLN A 63 8.03 4.64 14.83
N ALA A 64 7.64 3.37 15.00
CA ALA A 64 7.14 2.53 13.91
C ALA A 64 5.86 3.11 13.27
N LEU A 65 4.91 3.60 14.07
CA LEU A 65 3.68 4.26 13.57
C LEU A 65 3.98 5.55 12.78
N ARG A 66 4.98 6.34 13.19
CA ARG A 66 5.44 7.51 12.43
C ARG A 66 6.03 7.11 11.09
N GLN A 67 6.84 6.05 11.05
CA GLN A 67 7.39 5.49 9.81
C GLN A 67 6.27 4.95 8.90
N LEU A 68 5.29 4.25 9.46
CA LEU A 68 4.13 3.77 8.71
C LEU A 68 3.35 4.92 8.06
N THR A 69 3.14 6.02 8.78
CA THR A 69 2.44 7.21 8.25
C THR A 69 3.18 7.81 7.05
N GLN A 70 4.51 7.88 7.10
CA GLN A 70 5.33 8.33 5.97
C GLN A 70 5.24 7.33 4.80
N LEU A 71 5.27 6.03 5.10
CA LEU A 71 5.18 4.98 4.08
C LEU A 71 3.82 5.00 3.36
N LEU A 72 2.72 5.18 4.09
CA LEU A 72 1.37 5.36 3.53
C LEU A 72 1.28 6.61 2.65
N THR A 73 1.90 7.71 3.07
CA THR A 73 1.98 8.94 2.27
C THR A 73 2.72 8.70 0.96
N HIS A 74 3.84 7.97 1.01
CA HIS A 74 4.57 7.57 -0.19
C HIS A 74 3.75 6.65 -1.09
N LEU A 75 3.00 5.70 -0.50
CA LEU A 75 2.12 4.82 -1.27
C LEU A 75 1.04 5.61 -2.00
N ARG A 76 0.32 6.50 -1.31
CA ARG A 76 -0.73 7.34 -1.93
C ARG A 76 -0.23 8.12 -3.15
N ARG A 77 0.98 8.67 -3.08
CA ARG A 77 1.62 9.41 -4.20
C ARG A 77 2.05 8.54 -5.37
N GLN A 78 2.09 7.22 -5.17
CA GLN A 78 2.46 6.26 -6.19
C GLN A 78 1.25 5.53 -6.74
N LEU A 79 0.04 5.73 -6.22
CA LEU A 79 -1.18 5.16 -6.78
C LEU A 79 -1.71 6.04 -7.91
N PRO A 80 -2.38 5.45 -8.92
CA PRO A 80 -3.02 6.22 -9.99
C PRO A 80 -4.02 7.26 -9.46
N THR A 81 -4.77 6.88 -8.42
CA THR A 81 -5.70 7.74 -7.69
C THR A 81 -5.48 7.56 -6.19
N PRO A 82 -5.20 8.64 -5.42
CA PRO A 82 -4.95 8.55 -3.98
C PRO A 82 -6.10 7.94 -3.17
N GLU A 83 -7.34 8.04 -3.67
CA GLU A 83 -8.57 7.55 -3.06
C GLU A 83 -8.65 6.02 -3.05
N MET A 84 -7.81 5.32 -3.81
CA MET A 84 -7.69 3.86 -3.77
C MET A 84 -7.22 3.35 -2.40
N LEU A 85 -6.53 4.17 -1.61
CA LEU A 85 -6.09 3.82 -0.26
C LEU A 85 -7.03 4.44 0.78
N LEU A 86 -8.06 3.69 1.12
CA LEU A 86 -8.99 4.03 2.18
C LEU A 86 -8.31 3.89 3.55
N THR A 87 -8.76 4.69 4.51
CA THR A 87 -8.32 4.57 5.90
C THR A 87 -9.50 4.82 6.81
N THR A 88 -9.68 3.98 7.81
CA THR A 88 -10.80 4.05 8.75
C THR A 88 -10.26 4.00 10.17
N GLY A 89 -10.28 5.15 10.87
CA GLY A 89 -9.67 5.28 12.19
C GLY A 89 -8.20 4.85 12.17
N ASP A 90 -7.88 3.82 12.97
CA ASP A 90 -6.55 3.25 13.09
C ASP A 90 -6.29 2.06 12.14
N ALA A 91 -7.14 1.86 11.14
CA ALA A 91 -6.96 0.84 10.11
C ALA A 91 -6.76 1.45 8.72
N ILE A 92 -6.10 0.67 7.86
CA ILE A 92 -5.95 0.90 6.41
C ILE A 92 -6.87 -0.06 5.70
#